data_AF-F0ZBP7-F1
#
_entry.id   AF-F0ZBP7-F1
#
_cell.length_a   1.000
_cell.length_b   1.000
_cell.length_c   1.000
_cell.angle_alpha   90.00
_cell.angle_beta   90.00
_cell.angle_gamma   90.00
#
_symmetry.space_group_name_H-M   'P 1'
#
loop_
_entity.id
_entity.type
_entity.pdbx_description
1 polymer ?
#
loop_
_entity_poly.entity_id
_entity_poly.type
_entity_poly.pdbx_seq_one_letter_code
_entity_poly.pdbx_strand_id
1 'polypeptide(L)'
;MEVETDVTTTSNTAGSTTTAEPTFSPPVLTEGEVFDPLKNLNEKQLEAFKEMKNLFSDLTDPTDIEFCTDMCLLRYLRARNYTVAKSEKMLRDTLEWRKKYRPQDIQLGGDIREIGAEGCVYVNQRDKKGRPIIWAVPRNDTLKDVPSDIKFKNLVYWMEQGFKRMDESKGIEQFCFIVDYKDFSSGNMDMKTNLEAMHFLLDHCPEIGSYFIATPFLAWEYPIYGGQYQSRSLIKKIRWMHHVWEKSLGGDLDYTYNIDNYLLENPDPIVERKEGDEPELTSKEKKEKEKKEKKEKKKGEKEEKKKEKEEKKKEKKEKREKEKKEKKETVEEEVD
;
A
#
# COMPACT_ATOMS: atom_id res chain seq x y z
N MET A 1 -71.77 26.50 2.29
CA MET A 1 -71.03 26.03 1.12
C MET A 1 -70.22 24.83 1.61
N GLU A 2 -70.91 23.71 1.78
CA GLU A 2 -70.36 22.45 2.30
C GLU A 2 -71.15 21.34 1.59
N VAL A 3 -70.45 20.44 0.92
CA VAL A 3 -71.00 19.24 0.29
C VAL A 3 -69.98 18.13 0.49
N GLU A 4 -70.41 17.05 1.15
CA GLU A 4 -69.73 15.74 1.20
C GLU A 4 -69.57 15.14 -0.20
N THR A 5 -68.54 14.33 -0.44
CA THR A 5 -68.71 13.00 -1.06
C THR A 5 -67.40 12.20 -1.04
N ASP A 6 -67.60 10.92 -0.80
CA ASP A 6 -66.67 9.80 -0.71
C ASP A 6 -66.24 9.30 -2.11
N VAL A 7 -64.96 8.95 -2.33
CA VAL A 7 -64.55 8.05 -3.44
C VAL A 7 -63.32 7.22 -3.05
N THR A 8 -63.56 5.91 -3.05
CA THR A 8 -62.66 4.75 -2.95
C THR A 8 -61.53 4.67 -3.99
N THR A 9 -60.40 4.12 -3.51
CA THR A 9 -59.47 3.16 -4.14
C THR A 9 -58.93 3.43 -5.56
N THR A 10 -57.61 3.62 -5.67
CA THR A 10 -56.80 2.87 -6.66
C THR A 10 -55.42 2.54 -6.07
N SER A 11 -55.16 1.25 -6.00
CA SER A 11 -53.87 0.61 -5.73
C SER A 11 -52.89 0.91 -6.86
N ASN A 12 -51.70 1.42 -6.54
CA ASN A 12 -50.48 1.12 -7.28
C ASN A 12 -49.27 1.72 -6.57
N THR A 13 -48.42 0.88 -5.97
CA THR A 13 -46.98 1.14 -6.04
C THR A 13 -46.20 -0.15 -5.85
N ALA A 14 -45.61 -0.56 -6.98
CA ALA A 14 -44.49 -1.46 -7.19
C ALA A 14 -43.77 -1.95 -5.92
N GLY A 15 -43.64 -3.28 -5.85
CA GLY A 15 -42.70 -3.94 -4.96
C GLY A 15 -41.30 -3.37 -5.14
N SER A 16 -40.80 -2.71 -4.10
CA SER A 16 -39.40 -2.34 -3.98
C SER A 16 -38.61 -3.60 -3.66
N THR A 17 -38.12 -4.27 -4.70
CA THR A 17 -37.01 -5.23 -4.57
C THR A 17 -35.81 -4.46 -4.03
N THR A 18 -35.65 -4.53 -2.71
CA THR A 18 -34.47 -4.01 -2.02
C THR A 18 -33.26 -4.80 -2.50
N THR A 19 -32.52 -4.22 -3.44
CA THR A 19 -31.21 -4.71 -3.86
C THR A 19 -30.24 -4.36 -2.73
N ALA A 20 -30.15 -5.21 -1.72
CA ALA A 20 -29.13 -5.08 -0.68
C ALA A 20 -27.77 -5.27 -1.34
N GLU A 21 -26.93 -4.24 -1.33
CA GLU A 21 -25.54 -4.33 -1.78
C GLU A 21 -24.82 -5.41 -0.94
N PRO A 22 -24.00 -6.29 -1.55
CA PRO A 22 -23.34 -7.36 -0.83
C PRO A 22 -22.26 -6.77 0.09
N THR A 23 -22.60 -6.60 1.36
CA THR A 23 -21.61 -6.29 2.40
C THR A 23 -20.88 -7.58 2.74
N PHE A 24 -19.67 -7.76 2.19
CA PHE A 24 -18.88 -8.95 2.47
C PHE A 24 -18.52 -8.98 3.96
N SER A 25 -19.16 -9.91 4.67
CA SER A 25 -18.81 -10.27 6.03
C SER A 25 -18.37 -11.72 5.95
N PRO A 26 -17.20 -12.08 6.51
CA PRO A 26 -16.85 -13.46 6.75
C PRO A 26 -18.04 -14.18 7.39
N PRO A 27 -18.32 -15.41 6.96
CA PRO A 27 -19.44 -16.18 7.48
C PRO A 27 -19.23 -16.45 8.98
N VAL A 28 -20.30 -16.36 9.75
CA VAL A 28 -20.30 -16.82 11.14
C VAL A 28 -20.43 -18.34 11.09
N LEU A 29 -19.32 -19.05 11.29
CA LEU A 29 -19.31 -20.50 11.37
C LEU A 29 -19.81 -20.96 12.74
N THR A 30 -20.68 -21.96 12.76
CA THR A 30 -21.05 -22.65 14.00
C THR A 30 -19.94 -23.62 14.42
N GLU A 31 -19.91 -24.00 15.70
CA GLU A 31 -18.85 -24.86 16.23
C GLU A 31 -18.82 -26.23 15.50
N GLY A 32 -17.73 -26.49 14.78
CA GLY A 32 -17.56 -27.70 13.95
C GLY A 32 -18.01 -27.58 12.48
N GLU A 33 -18.56 -26.44 12.05
CA GLU A 33 -18.92 -26.20 10.65
C GLU A 33 -17.68 -25.85 9.81
N VAL A 34 -17.45 -26.61 8.74
CA VAL A 34 -16.39 -26.33 7.76
C VAL A 34 -16.92 -25.29 6.77
N PHE A 35 -16.14 -24.24 6.52
CA PHE A 35 -16.49 -23.26 5.50
C PHE A 35 -16.49 -23.88 4.11
N ASP A 36 -17.62 -23.80 3.42
CA ASP A 36 -17.74 -24.16 2.01
C ASP A 36 -17.90 -22.88 1.17
N PRO A 37 -16.90 -22.54 0.33
CA PRO A 37 -16.95 -21.34 -0.49
C PRO A 37 -17.94 -21.42 -1.65
N LEU A 38 -18.44 -22.61 -1.98
CA LEU A 38 -19.37 -22.85 -3.08
C LEU A 38 -20.85 -22.85 -2.62
N LYS A 39 -21.10 -22.99 -1.32
CA LYS A 39 -22.45 -23.14 -0.71
C LYS A 39 -23.48 -22.09 -1.14
N ASN A 40 -23.04 -20.85 -1.36
CA ASN A 40 -23.92 -19.72 -1.65
C ASN A 40 -23.90 -19.28 -3.13
N LEU A 41 -23.30 -20.06 -4.02
CA LEU A 41 -23.25 -19.75 -5.44
C LEU A 41 -24.54 -20.20 -6.14
N ASN A 42 -25.08 -19.36 -7.02
CA ASN A 42 -26.11 -19.79 -7.96
C ASN A 42 -25.49 -20.62 -9.10
N GLU A 43 -26.33 -21.27 -9.90
CA GLU A 43 -25.90 -22.16 -11.00
C GLU A 43 -24.95 -21.47 -11.98
N LYS A 44 -25.20 -20.21 -12.37
CA LYS A 44 -24.33 -19.45 -13.28
C LYS A 44 -22.97 -19.14 -12.65
N GLN A 45 -22.95 -18.80 -11.37
CA GLN A 45 -21.72 -18.52 -10.63
C GLN A 45 -20.88 -19.79 -10.45
N LEU A 46 -21.54 -20.92 -10.18
CA LEU A 46 -20.88 -22.21 -10.07
C LEU A 46 -20.29 -22.66 -11.41
N GLU A 47 -21.00 -22.43 -12.52
CA GLU A 47 -20.48 -22.74 -13.85
C GLU A 47 -19.27 -21.86 -14.21
N ALA A 48 -19.36 -20.55 -13.94
CA ALA A 48 -18.23 -19.64 -14.12
C ALA A 48 -17.01 -20.05 -13.27
N PHE A 49 -17.24 -20.56 -12.05
CA PHE A 49 -16.18 -21.09 -11.20
C PHE A 49 -15.53 -22.35 -11.79
N LYS A 50 -16.32 -23.30 -12.29
CA LYS A 50 -15.81 -24.52 -12.94
C LYS A 50 -15.01 -24.18 -14.20
N GLU A 51 -15.52 -23.28 -15.03
CA GLU A 51 -14.83 -22.80 -16.23
C GLU A 51 -13.49 -22.16 -15.86
N MET A 52 -13.50 -21.25 -14.87
CA MET A 52 -12.28 -20.63 -14.35
C MET A 52 -11.29 -21.67 -13.82
N LYS A 53 -11.74 -22.68 -13.07
CA LYS A 53 -10.87 -23.75 -12.54
C LYS A 53 -10.23 -24.57 -13.66
N ASN A 54 -10.96 -24.85 -14.74
CA ASN A 54 -10.43 -25.54 -15.91
C ASN A 54 -9.36 -24.71 -16.63
N LEU A 55 -9.55 -23.39 -16.77
CA LEU A 55 -8.62 -22.47 -17.45
C LEU A 55 -7.25 -22.32 -16.77
N PHE A 56 -7.15 -22.68 -15.48
CA PHE A 56 -5.91 -22.62 -14.69
C PHE A 56 -5.44 -24.02 -14.22
N SER A 57 -6.02 -25.08 -14.76
CA SER A 57 -5.64 -26.46 -14.43
C SER A 57 -4.27 -26.89 -15.00
N ASP A 58 -3.76 -26.13 -15.97
CA ASP A 58 -2.48 -26.33 -16.66
C ASP A 58 -1.32 -25.54 -16.03
N LEU A 59 -1.55 -24.86 -14.90
CA LEU A 59 -0.48 -24.19 -14.16
C LEU A 59 0.56 -25.22 -13.71
N THR A 60 1.83 -24.93 -14.01
CA THR A 60 2.98 -25.80 -13.68
C THR A 60 3.93 -25.17 -12.69
N ASP A 61 3.89 -23.85 -12.54
CA ASP A 61 4.72 -23.12 -11.58
C ASP A 61 4.15 -23.33 -10.15
N PRO A 62 4.95 -23.84 -9.20
CA PRO A 62 4.47 -24.11 -7.84
C PRO A 62 3.92 -22.87 -7.12
N THR A 63 4.50 -21.69 -7.37
CA THR A 63 4.08 -20.45 -6.72
C THR A 63 2.76 -19.93 -7.29
N ASP A 64 2.52 -20.11 -8.59
CA ASP A 64 1.22 -19.83 -9.21
C ASP A 64 0.15 -20.81 -8.68
N ILE A 65 0.48 -22.09 -8.56
CA ILE A 65 -0.44 -23.12 -8.04
C ILE A 65 -0.86 -22.80 -6.60
N GLU A 66 0.10 -22.43 -5.75
CA GLU A 66 -0.16 -22.03 -4.37
C GLU A 66 -1.04 -20.77 -4.28
N PHE A 67 -0.82 -19.80 -5.17
CA PHE A 67 -1.60 -18.57 -5.20
C PHE A 67 -3.03 -18.77 -5.72
N CYS A 68 -3.23 -19.66 -6.71
CA CYS A 68 -4.51 -19.89 -7.38
C CYS A 68 -5.43 -20.87 -6.61
N THR A 69 -5.68 -20.59 -5.33
CA THR A 69 -6.67 -21.34 -4.53
C THR A 69 -8.09 -21.16 -5.06
N ASP A 70 -9.00 -22.07 -4.71
CA ASP A 70 -10.43 -21.95 -5.07
C ASP A 70 -11.01 -20.60 -4.62
N MET A 71 -10.61 -20.13 -3.44
CA MET A 71 -10.99 -18.81 -2.92
C MET A 71 -10.40 -17.67 -3.73
N CYS A 72 -9.13 -17.79 -4.16
CA CYS A 72 -8.51 -16.84 -5.06
C CYS A 72 -9.30 -16.73 -6.38
N LEU A 73 -9.61 -17.84 -7.04
CA LEU A 73 -10.40 -17.85 -8.28
C LEU A 73 -11.76 -17.15 -8.08
N LEU A 74 -12.43 -17.43 -6.97
CA LEU A 74 -13.70 -16.79 -6.61
C LEU A 74 -13.56 -15.28 -6.35
N ARG A 75 -12.47 -14.81 -5.74
CA ARG A 75 -12.18 -13.37 -5.57
C ARG A 75 -12.11 -12.66 -6.92
N TYR A 76 -11.37 -13.22 -7.88
CA TYR A 76 -11.26 -12.64 -9.22
C TYR A 76 -12.59 -12.65 -9.97
N LEU A 77 -13.36 -13.75 -9.86
CA LEU A 77 -14.71 -13.83 -10.43
C LEU A 77 -15.63 -12.75 -9.86
N ARG A 78 -15.72 -12.62 -8.53
CA ARG A 78 -16.55 -11.58 -7.89
C ARG A 78 -16.14 -10.17 -8.32
N ALA A 79 -14.84 -9.88 -8.34
CA ALA A 79 -14.30 -8.58 -8.75
C ALA A 79 -14.66 -8.18 -10.20
N ARG A 80 -15.06 -9.14 -11.03
CA ARG A 80 -15.50 -8.93 -12.42
C ARG A 80 -16.92 -9.44 -12.68
N ASN A 81 -17.75 -9.47 -11.63
CA ASN A 81 -19.17 -9.85 -11.69
C ASN A 81 -19.38 -11.21 -12.40
N TYR A 82 -18.53 -12.19 -12.08
CA TYR A 82 -18.51 -13.54 -12.65
C TYR A 82 -18.37 -13.58 -14.19
N THR A 83 -17.76 -12.55 -14.80
CA THR A 83 -17.39 -12.59 -16.22
C THR A 83 -16.07 -13.34 -16.37
N VAL A 84 -16.10 -14.60 -16.79
CA VAL A 84 -14.92 -15.48 -16.84
C VAL A 84 -13.75 -14.86 -17.62
N ALA A 85 -13.96 -14.45 -18.87
CA ALA A 85 -12.89 -13.86 -19.69
C ALA A 85 -12.20 -12.63 -19.06
N LYS A 86 -12.95 -11.77 -18.35
CA LYS A 86 -12.37 -10.61 -17.65
C LYS A 86 -11.62 -11.01 -16.39
N SER A 87 -12.12 -12.03 -15.70
CA SER A 87 -11.53 -12.57 -14.47
C SER A 87 -10.23 -13.29 -14.77
N GLU A 88 -10.23 -14.13 -15.82
CA GLU A 88 -9.06 -14.82 -16.35
C GLU A 88 -7.96 -13.83 -16.70
N LYS A 89 -8.27 -12.83 -17.52
CA LYS A 89 -7.28 -11.82 -17.91
C LYS A 89 -6.64 -11.15 -16.68
N MET A 90 -7.47 -10.71 -15.72
CA MET A 90 -6.98 -10.03 -14.51
C MET A 90 -6.09 -10.94 -13.65
N LEU A 91 -6.44 -12.23 -13.53
CA LEU A 91 -5.63 -13.19 -12.79
C LEU A 91 -4.31 -13.47 -13.50
N ARG A 92 -4.32 -13.69 -14.83
CA ARG A 92 -3.09 -13.89 -15.61
C ARG A 92 -2.16 -12.67 -15.54
N ASP A 93 -2.70 -11.45 -15.68
CA ASP A 93 -1.94 -10.20 -15.52
C ASP A 93 -1.30 -10.14 -14.12
N THR A 94 -2.00 -10.63 -13.07
CA THR A 94 -1.45 -10.68 -11.71
C THR A 94 -0.35 -11.72 -11.56
N LEU A 95 -0.52 -12.94 -12.09
CA LEU A 95 0.51 -13.98 -12.05
C LEU A 95 1.78 -13.52 -12.76
N GLU A 96 1.66 -12.89 -13.93
CA GLU A 96 2.80 -12.32 -14.67
C GLU A 96 3.51 -11.24 -13.84
N TRP A 97 2.75 -10.34 -13.21
CA TRP A 97 3.31 -9.33 -12.32
C TRP A 97 4.02 -9.96 -11.12
N ARG A 98 3.43 -10.97 -10.47
CA ARG A 98 4.05 -11.68 -9.32
C ARG A 98 5.35 -12.36 -9.71
N LYS A 99 5.41 -13.01 -10.88
CA LYS A 99 6.65 -13.61 -11.42
C LYS A 99 7.76 -12.58 -11.61
N LYS A 100 7.41 -11.41 -12.14
CA LYS A 100 8.38 -10.35 -12.44
C LYS A 100 8.81 -9.57 -11.21
N TYR A 101 7.87 -9.15 -10.38
CA TYR A 101 8.13 -8.27 -9.23
C TYR A 101 8.58 -9.06 -7.98
N ARG A 102 8.16 -10.32 -7.87
CA ARG A 102 8.49 -11.24 -6.77
C ARG A 102 8.13 -10.69 -5.39
N PRO A 103 6.87 -10.29 -5.14
CA PRO A 103 6.44 -9.73 -3.85
C PRO A 103 6.68 -10.69 -2.68
N GLN A 104 6.61 -12.00 -2.92
CA GLN A 104 6.83 -13.05 -1.93
C GLN A 104 8.26 -13.10 -1.37
N ASP A 105 9.23 -12.50 -2.08
CA ASP A 105 10.65 -12.48 -1.69
C ASP A 105 11.04 -11.23 -0.91
N ILE A 106 10.12 -10.29 -0.71
CA ILE A 106 10.43 -9.05 0.01
C ILE A 106 10.54 -9.37 1.51
N GLN A 107 11.62 -8.90 2.13
CA GLN A 107 11.93 -9.11 3.55
C GLN A 107 12.00 -7.77 4.27
N LEU A 108 11.39 -7.68 5.46
CA LEU A 108 11.40 -6.47 6.26
C LEU A 108 12.80 -6.10 6.78
N GLY A 109 13.67 -7.10 6.98
CA GLY A 109 15.05 -6.90 7.42
C GLY A 109 16.01 -6.35 6.35
N GLY A 110 15.59 -6.28 5.09
CA GLY A 110 16.42 -5.86 3.95
C GLY A 110 16.40 -4.35 3.68
N ASP A 111 16.28 -4.00 2.41
CA ASP A 111 16.28 -2.61 1.91
C ASP A 111 15.08 -1.77 2.38
N ILE A 112 14.01 -2.40 2.87
CA ILE A 112 12.84 -1.71 3.41
C ILE A 112 12.88 -1.55 4.94
N ARG A 113 13.93 -2.01 5.63
CA ARG A 113 13.96 -2.00 7.11
C ARG A 113 13.80 -0.60 7.70
N GLU A 114 14.52 0.37 7.15
CA GLU A 114 14.51 1.75 7.66
C GLU A 114 13.11 2.37 7.55
N ILE A 115 12.48 2.27 6.38
CA ILE A 115 11.12 2.76 6.18
C ILE A 115 10.06 1.93 6.93
N GLY A 116 10.27 0.63 7.08
CA GLY A 116 9.41 -0.25 7.86
C GLY A 116 9.45 0.09 9.35
N ALA A 117 10.57 0.60 9.86
CA ALA A 117 10.72 1.00 11.26
C ALA A 117 9.87 2.22 11.63
N GLU A 118 9.62 3.12 10.68
CA GLU A 118 8.78 4.31 10.89
C GLU A 118 7.30 3.95 11.15
N GLY A 119 6.84 2.78 10.69
CA GLY A 119 5.46 2.35 10.92
C GLY A 119 4.43 3.17 10.16
N CYS A 120 4.80 3.75 9.01
CA CYS A 120 3.86 4.43 8.11
C CYS A 120 2.80 3.46 7.56
N VAL A 121 3.18 2.21 7.29
CA VAL A 121 2.27 1.12 6.96
C VAL A 121 2.71 -0.11 7.72
N TYR A 122 1.76 -0.84 8.30
CA TYR A 122 2.03 -2.13 8.92
C TYR A 122 0.76 -2.97 9.11
N VAL A 123 0.92 -4.28 9.34
CA VAL A 123 -0.20 -5.18 9.63
C VAL A 123 -0.19 -5.55 11.10
N ASN A 124 -1.31 -5.31 11.78
CA ASN A 124 -1.49 -5.74 13.16
C ASN A 124 -2.98 -5.90 13.49
N GLN A 125 -3.29 -6.82 14.41
CA GLN A 125 -4.64 -7.12 14.87
C GLN A 125 -5.59 -7.65 13.78
N ARG A 126 -6.79 -8.00 14.23
CA ARG A 126 -7.93 -8.37 13.39
C ARG A 126 -9.14 -7.53 13.77
N ASP A 127 -10.00 -7.25 12.79
CA ASP A 127 -11.27 -6.59 13.07
C ASP A 127 -12.26 -7.56 13.74
N LYS A 128 -13.46 -7.05 14.09
CA LYS A 128 -14.52 -7.86 14.71
C LYS A 128 -15.00 -9.05 13.85
N LYS A 129 -14.63 -9.07 12.57
CA LYS A 129 -14.95 -10.12 11.61
C LYS A 129 -13.77 -11.07 11.38
N GLY A 130 -12.66 -10.89 12.10
CA GLY A 130 -11.45 -11.69 11.95
C GLY A 130 -10.56 -11.28 10.79
N ARG A 131 -10.89 -10.23 10.03
CA ARG A 131 -10.07 -9.76 8.91
C ARG A 131 -8.80 -9.10 9.43
N PRO A 132 -7.61 -9.44 8.90
CA PRO A 132 -6.39 -8.75 9.30
C PRO A 132 -6.49 -7.26 8.96
N ILE A 133 -5.92 -6.42 9.83
CA ILE A 133 -5.94 -4.97 9.66
C ILE A 133 -4.57 -4.49 9.16
N ILE A 134 -4.58 -3.79 8.03
CA ILE A 134 -3.45 -3.00 7.53
C ILE A 134 -3.66 -1.56 8.01
N TRP A 135 -2.74 -1.08 8.82
CA TRP A 135 -2.68 0.30 9.29
C TRP A 135 -1.88 1.13 8.30
N ALA A 136 -2.37 2.31 7.98
CA ALA A 136 -1.62 3.38 7.34
C ALA A 136 -1.69 4.63 8.21
N VAL A 137 -0.52 5.14 8.57
CA VAL A 137 -0.33 6.25 9.50
C VAL A 137 0.52 7.30 8.80
N PRO A 138 -0.05 8.11 7.87
CA PRO A 138 0.73 8.98 7.00
C PRO A 138 1.63 9.98 7.71
N ARG A 139 1.29 10.40 8.94
CA ARG A 139 2.17 11.28 9.74
C ARG A 139 3.55 10.67 10.03
N ASN A 140 3.67 9.34 9.98
CA ASN A 140 4.93 8.62 10.16
C ASN A 140 5.73 8.49 8.85
N ASP A 141 5.29 9.04 7.72
CA ASP A 141 6.13 9.14 6.51
C ASP A 141 7.17 10.26 6.68
N THR A 142 8.12 10.08 7.60
CA THR A 142 9.13 11.08 7.97
C THR A 142 10.32 11.08 7.01
N LEU A 143 10.65 9.94 6.41
CA LEU A 143 11.80 9.74 5.54
C LEU A 143 11.54 10.27 4.12
N LYS A 144 11.92 11.52 3.87
CA LYS A 144 11.68 12.22 2.59
C LYS A 144 12.62 11.83 1.46
N ASP A 145 13.84 11.42 1.79
CA ASP A 145 14.87 11.09 0.81
C ASP A 145 14.83 9.63 0.34
N VAL A 146 13.93 8.81 0.90
CA VAL A 146 13.73 7.42 0.49
C VAL A 146 13.11 7.38 -0.91
N PRO A 147 13.71 6.64 -1.86
CA PRO A 147 13.17 6.49 -3.21
C PRO A 147 11.74 5.92 -3.21
N SER A 148 10.85 6.44 -4.07
CA SER A 148 9.45 6.00 -4.16
C SER A 148 9.31 4.48 -4.43
N ASP A 149 10.25 3.87 -5.17
CA ASP A 149 10.30 2.43 -5.41
C ASP A 149 10.49 1.61 -4.12
N ILE A 150 11.30 2.11 -3.18
CA ILE A 150 11.47 1.49 -1.85
C ILE A 150 10.22 1.69 -1.00
N LYS A 151 9.56 2.86 -1.09
CA LYS A 151 8.28 3.10 -0.40
C LYS A 151 7.18 2.16 -0.92
N PHE A 152 7.09 2.01 -2.23
CA PHE A 152 6.17 1.07 -2.87
C PHE A 152 6.49 -0.37 -2.47
N LYS A 153 7.77 -0.77 -2.45
CA LYS A 153 8.20 -2.09 -2.00
C LYS A 153 7.80 -2.38 -0.55
N ASN A 154 7.94 -1.40 0.34
CA ASN A 154 7.48 -1.50 1.73
C ASN A 154 5.95 -1.71 1.80
N LEU A 155 5.16 -0.96 1.02
CA LEU A 155 3.71 -1.18 0.95
C LEU A 155 3.37 -2.60 0.47
N VAL A 156 3.99 -3.06 -0.62
CA VAL A 156 3.74 -4.41 -1.18
C VAL A 156 4.06 -5.48 -0.14
N TYR A 157 5.18 -5.33 0.59
CA TYR A 157 5.51 -6.23 1.71
C TYR A 157 4.36 -6.32 2.72
N TRP A 158 3.88 -5.19 3.24
CA TRP A 158 2.81 -5.18 4.23
C TRP A 158 1.48 -5.71 3.68
N MET A 159 1.23 -5.54 2.40
CA MET A 159 0.07 -6.15 1.75
C MET A 159 0.18 -7.67 1.66
N GLU A 160 1.35 -8.21 1.27
CA GLU A 160 1.60 -9.66 1.30
C GLU A 160 1.45 -10.21 2.73
N GLN A 161 1.90 -9.47 3.74
CA GLN A 161 1.68 -9.81 5.15
C GLN A 161 0.18 -9.82 5.52
N GLY A 162 -0.62 -8.95 4.91
CA GLY A 162 -2.08 -8.94 5.04
C GLY A 162 -2.72 -10.17 4.38
N PHE A 163 -2.31 -10.51 3.16
CA PHE A 163 -2.76 -11.71 2.44
C PHE A 163 -2.44 -12.99 3.20
N LYS A 164 -1.20 -13.15 3.70
CA LYS A 164 -0.78 -14.31 4.50
C LYS A 164 -1.58 -14.50 5.78
N ARG A 165 -2.19 -13.44 6.32
CA ARG A 165 -3.02 -13.47 7.53
C ARG A 165 -4.51 -13.67 7.23
N MET A 166 -4.91 -13.74 5.97
CA MET A 166 -6.24 -14.23 5.61
C MET A 166 -6.39 -15.68 6.06
N ASP A 167 -7.60 -16.07 6.43
CA ASP A 167 -7.91 -17.41 6.91
C ASP A 167 -9.03 -17.96 6.04
N GLU A 168 -8.64 -18.52 4.89
CA GLU A 168 -9.57 -19.05 3.89
C GLU A 168 -10.43 -20.19 4.47
N SER A 169 -9.91 -20.94 5.46
CA SER A 169 -10.66 -21.99 6.16
C SER A 169 -11.86 -21.47 6.96
N LYS A 170 -11.86 -20.17 7.28
CA LYS A 170 -12.95 -19.47 7.96
C LYS A 170 -13.71 -18.52 7.04
N GLY A 171 -13.45 -18.56 5.73
CA GLY A 171 -14.01 -17.61 4.77
C GLY A 171 -13.50 -16.18 4.92
N ILE A 172 -12.37 -15.98 5.60
CA ILE A 172 -11.70 -14.68 5.74
C ILE A 172 -10.77 -14.51 4.55
N GLU A 173 -11.26 -13.83 3.52
CA GLU A 173 -10.55 -13.64 2.24
C GLU A 173 -10.27 -12.17 1.91
N GLN A 174 -10.44 -11.28 2.89
CA GLN A 174 -10.22 -9.85 2.75
C GLN A 174 -9.45 -9.33 3.97
N PHE A 175 -8.65 -8.31 3.76
CA PHE A 175 -8.12 -7.47 4.83
C PHE A 175 -8.90 -6.16 4.92
N CYS A 176 -8.78 -5.53 6.07
CA CYS A 176 -9.28 -4.20 6.36
C CYS A 176 -8.12 -3.21 6.25
N PHE A 177 -8.34 -2.06 5.63
CA PHE A 177 -7.37 -0.98 5.62
C PHE A 177 -7.87 0.14 6.54
N ILE A 178 -7.05 0.57 7.50
CA ILE A 178 -7.36 1.71 8.37
C ILE A 178 -6.32 2.79 8.12
N VAL A 179 -6.78 3.96 7.68
CA VAL A 179 -5.93 5.13 7.51
C VAL A 179 -6.21 6.13 8.61
N ASP A 180 -5.18 6.43 9.39
CA ASP A 180 -5.22 7.45 10.43
C ASP A 180 -4.54 8.73 9.93
N TYR A 181 -5.35 9.71 9.53
CA TYR A 181 -4.85 11.02 9.08
C TYR A 181 -4.66 12.03 10.21
N LYS A 182 -4.66 11.61 11.49
CA LYS A 182 -4.31 12.52 12.58
C LYS A 182 -2.95 13.16 12.30
N ASP A 183 -2.88 14.48 12.44
CA ASP A 183 -1.70 15.32 12.17
C ASP A 183 -1.13 15.14 10.74
N PHE A 184 -1.99 14.75 9.79
CA PHE A 184 -1.63 14.71 8.39
C PHE A 184 -1.30 16.11 7.87
N SER A 185 -0.20 16.21 7.11
CA SER A 185 0.15 17.40 6.35
C SER A 185 0.53 17.01 4.93
N SER A 186 0.36 17.92 3.97
CA SER A 186 0.77 17.71 2.57
C SER A 186 2.26 17.42 2.41
N GLY A 187 3.10 17.80 3.38
CA GLY A 187 4.52 17.43 3.42
C GLY A 187 4.75 15.93 3.62
N ASN A 188 3.78 15.20 4.15
CA ASN A 188 3.82 13.75 4.44
C ASN A 188 3.09 12.91 3.39
N MET A 189 2.93 13.43 2.17
CA MET A 189 2.21 12.78 1.09
C MET A 189 3.12 12.60 -0.14
N ASP A 190 3.64 11.39 -0.34
CA ASP A 190 4.23 11.01 -1.63
C ASP A 190 3.12 10.61 -2.62
N MET A 191 2.67 11.58 -3.41
CA MET A 191 1.63 11.35 -4.42
C MET A 191 2.02 10.32 -5.48
N LYS A 192 3.32 10.17 -5.81
CA LYS A 192 3.76 9.18 -6.80
C LYS A 192 3.57 7.77 -6.24
N THR A 193 4.10 7.53 -5.04
CA THR A 193 3.94 6.23 -4.36
C THR A 193 2.47 5.92 -4.12
N ASN A 194 1.66 6.89 -3.71
CA ASN A 194 0.23 6.69 -3.51
C ASN A 194 -0.51 6.32 -4.80
N LEU A 195 -0.17 6.92 -5.95
CA LEU A 195 -0.79 6.55 -7.22
C LEU A 195 -0.38 5.14 -7.66
N GLU A 196 0.91 4.81 -7.55
CA GLU A 196 1.44 3.46 -7.86
C GLU A 196 0.80 2.40 -6.96
N ALA A 197 0.69 2.68 -5.66
CA ALA A 197 -0.03 1.88 -4.67
C ALA A 197 -1.49 1.65 -5.06
N MET A 198 -2.19 2.70 -5.49
CA MET A 198 -3.60 2.61 -5.88
C MET A 198 -3.80 1.79 -7.15
N HIS A 199 -2.93 1.94 -8.15
CA HIS A 199 -2.94 1.08 -9.34
C HIS A 199 -2.70 -0.38 -8.96
N PHE A 200 -1.70 -0.64 -8.12
CA PHE A 200 -1.41 -1.98 -7.60
C PHE A 200 -2.62 -2.61 -6.88
N LEU A 201 -3.25 -1.85 -5.97
CA LEU A 201 -4.44 -2.27 -5.23
C LEU A 201 -5.62 -2.61 -6.15
N LEU A 202 -5.83 -1.84 -7.22
CA LEU A 202 -6.96 -2.05 -8.14
C LEU A 202 -6.73 -3.22 -9.11
N ASP A 203 -5.49 -3.40 -9.56
CA ASP A 203 -5.15 -4.34 -10.64
C ASP A 203 -4.80 -5.73 -10.10
N HIS A 204 -4.18 -5.81 -8.92
CA HIS A 204 -3.61 -7.07 -8.39
C HIS A 204 -4.22 -7.53 -7.07
N CYS A 205 -5.04 -6.71 -6.41
CA CYS A 205 -5.68 -7.04 -5.13
C CYS A 205 -7.20 -7.02 -5.26
N PRO A 206 -7.81 -7.97 -5.99
CA PRO A 206 -9.26 -8.03 -6.11
C PRO A 206 -9.90 -8.20 -4.72
N GLU A 207 -10.99 -7.46 -4.49
CA GLU A 207 -11.81 -7.53 -3.28
C GLU A 207 -11.14 -7.09 -1.96
N ILE A 208 -10.48 -5.93 -1.93
CA ILE A 208 -10.16 -5.24 -0.68
C ILE A 208 -11.46 -5.02 0.12
N GLY A 209 -11.50 -5.46 1.38
CA GLY A 209 -12.76 -5.62 2.10
C GLY A 209 -13.40 -4.32 2.55
N SER A 210 -12.68 -3.50 3.29
CA SER A 210 -13.20 -2.23 3.80
C SER A 210 -12.06 -1.24 4.02
N TYR A 211 -12.34 0.04 3.75
CA TYR A 211 -11.40 1.14 3.94
C TYR A 211 -11.98 2.05 5.01
N PHE A 212 -11.34 2.12 6.18
CA PHE A 212 -11.76 3.02 7.24
C PHE A 212 -10.81 4.20 7.29
N ILE A 213 -11.38 5.41 7.25
CA ILE A 213 -10.61 6.64 7.36
C ILE A 213 -10.95 7.25 8.72
N ALA A 214 -9.95 7.29 9.59
CA ALA A 214 -10.07 7.92 10.88
C ALA A 214 -9.53 9.35 10.79
N THR A 215 -10.44 10.32 10.65
CA THR A 215 -10.30 11.74 11.04
C THR A 215 -11.62 12.48 10.77
N PRO A 216 -12.22 13.16 11.76
CA PRO A 216 -13.48 13.89 11.58
C PRO A 216 -13.39 15.12 10.66
N PHE A 217 -12.26 15.83 10.63
CA PHE A 217 -12.15 17.10 9.89
C PHE A 217 -11.81 16.91 8.41
N LEU A 218 -11.09 15.86 8.01
CA LEU A 218 -10.79 15.66 6.58
C LEU A 218 -11.98 15.11 5.78
N ALA A 219 -13.11 14.75 6.41
CA ALA A 219 -14.29 14.28 5.69
C ALA A 219 -14.81 15.29 4.66
N TRP A 220 -14.66 16.60 4.92
CA TRP A 220 -15.08 17.65 4.00
C TRP A 220 -13.99 18.02 2.97
N GLU A 221 -12.70 17.82 3.28
CA GLU A 221 -11.57 18.10 2.37
C GLU A 221 -11.16 16.89 1.51
N TYR A 222 -11.55 15.67 1.90
CA TYR A 222 -11.18 14.44 1.23
C TYR A 222 -11.55 14.38 -0.26
N PRO A 223 -12.72 14.88 -0.70
CA PRO A 223 -13.02 14.99 -2.13
C PRO A 223 -11.99 15.81 -2.93
N ILE A 224 -11.32 16.78 -2.28
CA ILE A 224 -10.34 17.70 -2.89
C ILE A 224 -8.96 17.03 -3.01
N TYR A 225 -8.50 16.34 -1.96
CA TYR A 225 -7.14 15.79 -1.92
C TYR A 225 -7.03 14.33 -2.38
N GLY A 226 -8.00 13.49 -2.02
CA GLY A 226 -7.95 12.04 -2.26
C GLY A 226 -9.00 11.53 -3.22
N GLY A 227 -10.22 12.08 -3.17
CA GLY A 227 -11.39 11.56 -3.88
C GLY A 227 -11.25 11.51 -5.40
N GLN A 228 -10.50 12.45 -6.01
CA GLN A 228 -10.28 12.48 -7.45
C GLN A 228 -9.42 11.32 -7.98
N TYR A 229 -8.66 10.65 -7.12
CA TYR A 229 -7.77 9.55 -7.49
C TYR A 229 -8.34 8.17 -7.13
N GLN A 230 -9.50 8.11 -6.49
CA GLN A 230 -10.11 6.85 -6.06
C GLN A 230 -11.24 6.42 -7.00
N SER A 231 -11.30 5.11 -7.29
CA SER A 231 -12.40 4.56 -8.08
C SER A 231 -13.72 4.70 -7.32
N ARG A 232 -14.84 4.85 -8.05
CA ARG A 232 -16.18 4.92 -7.44
C ARG A 232 -16.49 3.70 -6.56
N SER A 233 -15.92 2.54 -6.90
CA SER A 233 -16.09 1.30 -6.11
C SER A 233 -15.38 1.39 -4.76
N LEU A 234 -14.16 1.95 -4.71
CA LEU A 234 -13.43 2.13 -3.46
C LEU A 234 -14.07 3.20 -2.57
N ILE A 235 -14.52 4.32 -3.14
CA ILE A 235 -15.19 5.40 -2.41
C ILE A 235 -16.42 4.86 -1.64
N LYS A 236 -17.19 3.95 -2.24
CA LYS A 236 -18.33 3.31 -1.57
C LYS A 236 -17.94 2.43 -0.37
N LYS A 237 -16.72 1.90 -0.34
CA LYS A 237 -16.17 1.08 0.75
C LYS A 237 -15.58 1.93 1.88
N ILE A 238 -15.47 3.25 1.70
CA ILE A 238 -14.99 4.16 2.74
C ILE A 238 -15.99 4.21 3.89
N ARG A 239 -15.46 4.17 5.11
CA ARG A 239 -16.20 4.36 6.35
C ARG A 239 -15.42 5.35 7.20
N TRP A 240 -16.08 6.43 7.63
CA TRP A 240 -15.48 7.43 8.49
C TRP A 240 -15.54 6.98 9.94
N MET A 241 -14.42 7.09 10.66
CA MET A 241 -14.35 6.77 12.08
C MET A 241 -13.90 7.99 12.86
N HIS A 242 -14.56 8.23 14.00
CA HIS A 242 -14.23 9.32 14.91
C HIS A 242 -13.22 8.89 15.99
N HIS A 243 -13.09 7.59 16.25
CA HIS A 243 -12.20 7.01 17.26
C HIS A 243 -11.34 5.92 16.64
N VAL A 244 -10.03 5.99 16.89
CA VAL A 244 -9.06 4.92 16.62
C VAL A 244 -8.86 4.14 17.92
N TRP A 245 -8.55 2.84 17.85
CA TRP A 245 -8.37 2.03 19.07
C TRP A 245 -6.96 2.06 19.62
N GLU A 246 -5.90 2.11 18.80
CA GLU A 246 -4.53 2.16 19.31
C GLU A 246 -4.25 3.45 20.08
N LYS A 247 -3.62 3.33 21.25
CA LYS A 247 -3.32 4.42 22.18
C LYS A 247 -2.33 5.42 21.62
N SER A 248 -1.34 4.94 20.86
CA SER A 248 -0.43 5.79 20.08
C SER A 248 -1.18 6.64 19.03
N LEU A 249 -2.37 6.19 18.61
CA LEU A 249 -3.25 6.84 17.64
C LEU A 249 -4.42 7.60 18.32
N GLY A 250 -4.45 7.69 19.65
CA GLY A 250 -5.50 8.39 20.42
C GLY A 250 -6.68 7.53 20.88
N GLY A 251 -6.52 6.21 20.88
CA GLY A 251 -7.48 5.24 21.41
C GLY A 251 -7.13 4.68 22.80
N ASP A 252 -7.83 3.60 23.18
CA ASP A 252 -7.71 2.97 24.50
C ASP A 252 -6.81 1.71 24.52
N LEU A 253 -6.42 1.17 23.36
CA LEU A 253 -5.61 -0.03 23.19
C LEU A 253 -4.13 0.29 23.37
N ASP A 254 -3.49 -0.23 24.42
CA ASP A 254 -2.07 -0.04 24.72
C ASP A 254 -1.14 -0.80 23.76
N TYR A 255 -1.15 -0.40 22.49
CA TYR A 255 -0.26 -0.87 21.45
C TYR A 255 0.49 0.32 20.87
N THR A 256 1.75 0.11 20.53
CA THR A 256 2.60 1.06 19.81
C THR A 256 3.46 0.24 18.88
N TYR A 257 3.32 0.49 17.59
CA TYR A 257 4.11 -0.22 16.59
C TYR A 257 5.61 -0.06 16.86
N ASN A 258 6.31 -1.20 16.88
CA ASN A 258 7.75 -1.28 16.93
C ASN A 258 8.18 -2.46 16.04
N ILE A 259 9.09 -2.20 15.12
CA ILE A 259 9.54 -3.19 14.13
C ILE A 259 10.21 -4.41 14.76
N ASP A 260 10.99 -4.23 15.83
CA ASP A 260 11.71 -5.33 16.46
C ASP A 260 10.74 -6.25 17.22
N ASN A 261 9.78 -5.66 17.93
CA ASN A 261 8.68 -6.42 18.54
C ASN A 261 7.84 -7.16 17.48
N TYR A 262 7.53 -6.50 16.36
CA TYR A 262 6.81 -7.13 15.26
C TYR A 262 7.55 -8.34 14.71
N LEU A 263 8.86 -8.23 14.47
CA LEU A 263 9.71 -9.32 13.97
C LEU A 263 9.90 -10.45 14.98
N LEU A 264 9.87 -10.15 16.29
CA LEU A 264 9.87 -11.19 17.34
C LEU A 264 8.61 -12.04 17.30
N GLU A 265 7.44 -11.41 17.10
CA GLU A 265 6.16 -12.10 17.00
C GLU A 265 5.95 -12.76 15.63
N ASN A 266 6.56 -12.20 14.58
CA ASN A 266 6.36 -12.58 13.19
C ASN A 266 7.73 -12.66 12.48
N PRO A 267 8.53 -13.69 12.77
CA PRO A 267 9.85 -13.83 12.16
C PRO A 267 9.72 -14.03 10.65
N ASP A 268 10.38 -13.17 9.87
CA ASP A 268 10.45 -13.33 8.43
C ASP A 268 11.28 -14.57 8.07
N PRO A 269 10.78 -15.46 7.19
CA PRO A 269 11.60 -16.54 6.67
C PRO A 269 12.75 -15.95 5.85
N ILE A 270 13.99 -16.32 6.17
CA ILE A 270 15.17 -15.96 5.37
C ILE A 270 15.07 -16.73 4.05
N VAL A 271 14.64 -16.03 3.00
CA VAL A 271 14.68 -16.53 1.62
C VAL A 271 16.03 -16.13 1.03
N GLU A 272 16.95 -17.10 0.92
CA GLU A 272 18.21 -16.88 0.20
C GLU A 272 17.92 -16.76 -1.31
N ARG A 273 18.20 -15.58 -1.86
CA ARG A 273 18.06 -15.31 -3.30
C ARG A 273 19.24 -15.95 -4.03
N LYS A 274 19.00 -16.81 -5.03
CA LYS A 274 20.09 -17.33 -5.88
C LYS A 274 20.60 -16.20 -6.78
N GLU A 275 21.91 -16.10 -6.98
CA GLU A 275 22.50 -15.18 -7.95
C GLU A 275 21.92 -15.48 -9.35
N GLY A 276 21.11 -14.55 -9.87
CA GLY A 276 20.38 -14.70 -11.14
C GLY A 276 18.92 -14.27 -11.10
N ASP A 277 18.30 -14.20 -9.90
CA ASP A 277 16.87 -13.88 -9.73
C ASP A 277 16.58 -12.37 -9.54
N GLU A 278 17.49 -11.47 -9.91
CA GLU A 278 17.18 -10.04 -9.87
C GLU A 278 16.05 -9.72 -10.86
N PRO A 279 15.00 -8.98 -10.44
CA PRO A 279 13.92 -8.61 -11.34
C PRO A 279 14.51 -7.86 -12.53
N GLU A 280 14.23 -8.36 -13.73
CA GLU A 280 14.78 -7.78 -14.95
C GLU A 280 14.19 -6.37 -15.12
N LEU A 281 15.00 -5.36 -14.78
CA LEU A 281 14.63 -3.96 -14.89
C LEU A 281 14.12 -3.69 -16.32
N THR A 282 12.92 -3.14 -16.42
CA THR A 282 12.37 -2.72 -17.72
C THR A 282 13.30 -1.70 -18.37
N SER A 283 13.22 -1.57 -19.69
CA SER A 283 13.99 -0.57 -20.44
C SER A 283 13.81 0.87 -19.90
N LYS A 284 12.67 1.15 -19.26
CA LYS A 284 12.37 2.42 -18.59
C LYS A 284 13.09 2.53 -17.24
N GLU A 285 13.06 1.49 -16.42
CA GLU A 285 13.75 1.45 -15.12
C GLU A 285 15.28 1.42 -15.27
N LYS A 286 15.81 0.71 -16.26
CA LYS A 286 17.25 0.77 -16.63
C LYS A 286 17.67 2.20 -16.98
N LYS A 287 16.85 2.91 -17.76
CA LYS A 287 17.10 4.32 -18.13
C LYS A 287 16.98 5.27 -16.94
N GLU A 288 16.07 5.01 -16.00
CA GLU A 288 15.97 5.80 -14.76
C GLU A 288 17.15 5.56 -13.82
N LYS A 289 17.59 4.30 -13.67
CA LYS A 289 18.77 3.92 -12.89
C LYS A 289 20.04 4.58 -13.46
N GLU A 290 20.26 4.49 -14.78
CA GLU A 290 21.36 5.20 -15.45
C GLU A 290 21.29 6.72 -15.27
N LYS A 291 20.08 7.31 -15.34
CA LYS A 291 19.91 8.75 -15.10
C LYS A 291 20.24 9.14 -13.66
N LYS A 292 19.88 8.29 -12.69
CA LYS A 292 20.13 8.51 -11.26
C LYS A 292 21.63 8.45 -10.96
N GLU A 293 22.32 7.42 -11.46
CA GLU A 293 23.78 7.29 -11.35
C GLU A 293 24.52 8.46 -12.02
N LYS A 294 24.09 8.89 -13.22
CA LYS A 294 24.66 10.08 -13.88
C LYS A 294 24.43 11.37 -13.08
N LYS A 295 23.31 11.49 -12.35
CA LYS A 295 22.99 12.65 -11.54
C LYS A 295 23.81 12.69 -10.24
N GLU A 296 24.01 11.54 -9.60
CA GLU A 296 24.89 11.41 -8.44
C GLU A 296 26.34 11.69 -8.79
N LYS A 297 26.84 11.15 -9.91
CA LYS A 297 28.19 11.43 -10.39
C LYS A 297 28.42 12.93 -10.64
N LYS A 298 27.45 13.61 -11.27
CA LYS A 298 27.48 15.07 -11.46
C LYS A 298 27.38 15.85 -10.13
N LYS A 299 26.70 15.32 -9.12
CA LYS A 299 26.61 15.95 -7.78
C LYS A 299 27.97 15.85 -7.07
N GLY A 300 28.61 14.68 -7.10
CA GLY A 300 29.95 14.47 -6.58
C GLY A 300 30.99 15.40 -7.23
N GLU A 301 31.02 15.47 -8.57
CA GLU A 301 31.93 16.38 -9.29
C GLU A 301 31.71 17.86 -8.95
N LYS A 302 30.47 18.27 -8.65
CA LYS A 302 30.17 19.65 -8.24
C LYS A 302 30.62 19.93 -6.81
N GLU A 303 30.48 18.98 -5.90
CA GLU A 303 30.95 19.10 -4.52
C GLU A 303 32.48 19.13 -4.46
N GLU A 304 33.15 18.31 -5.27
CA GLU A 304 34.61 18.31 -5.38
C GLU A 304 35.14 19.65 -5.91
N LYS A 305 34.56 20.18 -7.00
CA LYS A 305 34.90 21.51 -7.53
C LYS A 305 34.60 22.64 -6.53
N LYS A 306 33.62 22.47 -5.65
CA LYS A 306 33.32 23.44 -4.60
C LYS A 306 34.39 23.42 -3.51
N LYS A 307 34.81 22.23 -3.06
CA LYS A 307 35.91 22.05 -2.11
C LYS A 307 37.21 22.65 -2.64
N GLU A 308 37.57 22.36 -3.89
CA GLU A 308 38.78 22.88 -4.52
C GLU A 308 38.78 24.43 -4.61
N LYS A 309 37.61 25.04 -4.87
CA LYS A 309 37.46 26.51 -4.86
C LYS A 309 37.56 27.11 -3.46
N GLU A 310 37.06 26.44 -2.44
CA GLU A 310 37.18 26.89 -1.06
C GLU A 310 38.63 26.80 -0.56
N GLU A 311 39.34 25.75 -0.94
CA GLU A 311 40.76 25.56 -0.63
C GLU A 311 41.64 26.63 -1.29
N LYS A 312 41.45 26.88 -2.60
CA LYS A 312 42.14 27.98 -3.32
C LYS A 312 41.84 29.36 -2.72
N LYS A 313 40.64 29.57 -2.18
CA LYS A 313 40.29 30.82 -1.48
C LYS A 313 41.01 30.94 -0.14
N LYS A 314 41.15 29.84 0.62
CA LYS A 314 41.92 29.81 1.88
C LYS A 314 43.39 30.10 1.63
N GLU A 315 44.02 29.44 0.66
CA GLU A 315 45.43 29.69 0.30
C GLU A 315 45.67 31.14 -0.11
N LYS A 316 44.78 31.72 -0.91
CA LYS A 316 44.88 33.13 -1.33
C LYS A 316 44.70 34.10 -0.16
N LYS A 317 43.91 33.75 0.84
CA LYS A 317 43.72 34.54 2.05
C LYS A 317 44.98 34.47 2.93
N GLU A 318 45.53 33.28 3.16
CA GLU A 318 46.76 33.08 3.92
C GLU A 318 47.95 33.81 3.27
N LYS A 319 48.07 33.76 1.94
CA LYS A 319 49.13 34.48 1.22
C LYS A 319 49.04 36.00 1.41
N ARG A 320 47.81 36.56 1.38
CA ARG A 320 47.57 37.99 1.65
C ARG A 320 47.85 38.38 3.10
N GLU A 321 47.60 37.48 4.05
CA GLU A 321 47.90 37.71 5.46
C GLU A 321 49.42 37.67 5.72
N LYS A 322 50.15 36.75 5.08
CA LYS A 322 51.63 36.72 5.11
C LYS A 322 52.25 37.98 4.51
N GLU A 323 51.82 38.40 3.31
CA GLU A 323 52.30 39.63 2.66
C GLU A 323 52.02 40.88 3.51
N LYS A 324 50.88 40.92 4.22
CA LYS A 324 50.58 42.02 5.15
C LYS A 324 51.46 42.01 6.40
N LYS A 325 51.84 40.83 6.89
CA LYS A 325 52.70 40.67 8.05
C LYS A 325 54.14 41.06 7.73
N GLU A 326 54.67 40.59 6.59
CA GLU A 326 56.00 40.96 6.10
C GLU A 326 56.12 42.47 5.87
N LYS A 327 55.11 43.11 5.26
CA LYS A 327 55.07 44.58 5.08
C LYS A 327 55.01 45.35 6.39
N LYS A 328 54.47 44.75 7.45
CA LYS A 328 54.41 45.39 8.77
C LYS A 328 55.76 45.29 9.48
N GLU A 329 56.43 44.14 9.36
CA GLU A 329 57.78 43.92 9.90
C GLU A 329 58.83 44.79 9.19
N THR A 330 58.74 45.02 7.86
CA THR A 330 59.66 45.93 7.14
C THR A 330 59.48 47.39 7.53
N VAL A 331 58.25 47.82 7.86
CA VAL A 331 57.98 49.19 8.33
C VAL A 331 58.41 49.39 9.78
N GLU A 332 58.45 48.34 10.59
CA GLU A 332 58.99 48.40 11.96
C GLU A 332 60.53 48.40 11.96
N GLU A 333 61.20 47.72 11.01
CA GLU A 333 62.68 47.77 10.85
C GLU A 333 63.21 49.10 10.26
N GLU A 334 62.39 49.89 9.54
CA GLU A 334 62.80 51.21 9.02
C GLU A 334 62.64 52.36 10.04
N VAL A 335 62.07 52.08 11.23
CA VAL A 335 61.73 53.08 12.26
C VAL A 335 62.62 52.96 13.52
N ASP A 336 63.45 51.92 13.62
CA ASP A 336 64.59 51.82 14.55
C ASP A 336 65.90 52.23 13.85
#